data_AF-A0A7S3G5H9-F1
#
_entry.id   AF-A0A7S3G5H9-F1
#
_cell.length_a   1.000
_cell.length_b   1.000
_cell.length_c   1.000
_cell.angle_alpha   90.00
_cell.angle_beta   90.00
_cell.angle_gamma   90.00
#
_symmetry.space_group_name_H-M   'P 1'
#
loop_
_entity.id
_entity.type
_entity.pdbx_description
1 polymer ?
#
loop_
_entity_poly.entity_id
_entity_poly.type
_entity_poly.pdbx_seq_one_letter_code
_entity_poly.pdbx_strand_id
1 'polypeptide(L)'
;RHFPSTALLRRHPTPPKEKFEPLHRAFKCAGLELDDTSSKALAESLDNAQLPGNAYFNRLMRIVATRCMTQAVYFSSGDVAKNDFLHYGLAAPIYTHFTSPIRRYADVIVHRLLAALLEISPLPKTLQDKEYLTRLSNVINIRHRNAQFAGRASAELHTLVFFREKKVDASAYVTKVRANALFV
;
A
#
# COMPACT_ATOMS: atom_id res chain seq x y z
N ARG A 1 0.89 -16.78 20.36
CA ARG A 1 1.23 -17.51 21.60
C ARG A 1 2.67 -17.24 22.03
N HIS A 2 3.67 -17.24 21.15
CA HIS A 2 5.09 -17.01 21.52
C HIS A 2 5.48 -15.53 21.74
N PHE A 3 5.05 -14.61 20.86
CA PHE A 3 5.36 -13.17 20.98
C PHE A 3 4.08 -12.32 20.85
N PRO A 4 3.20 -12.32 21.86
CA PRO A 4 1.89 -11.67 21.75
C PRO A 4 1.99 -10.14 21.63
N SER A 5 3.00 -9.52 22.23
CA SER A 5 3.19 -8.07 22.30
C SER A 5 4.35 -7.53 21.45
N THR A 6 5.15 -8.40 20.85
CA THR A 6 6.43 -8.07 20.21
C THR A 6 6.61 -8.71 18.83
N ALA A 7 5.54 -9.23 18.21
CA ALA A 7 5.62 -9.66 16.82
C ALA A 7 5.62 -8.43 15.90
N LEU A 8 6.59 -8.34 15.00
CA LEU A 8 6.60 -7.32 13.95
C LEU A 8 5.68 -7.75 12.81
N LEU A 9 4.58 -7.02 12.64
CA LEU A 9 3.54 -7.29 11.64
C LEU A 9 3.40 -6.11 10.68
N ARG A 10 2.64 -6.31 9.61
CA ARG A 10 2.29 -5.27 8.63
C ARG A 10 0.80 -5.31 8.34
N ARG A 11 0.10 -4.21 8.65
CA ARG A 11 -1.34 -4.05 8.42
C ARG A 11 -1.60 -3.09 7.27
N HIS A 12 -2.77 -3.21 6.67
CA HIS A 12 -3.29 -2.26 5.69
C HIS A 12 -4.70 -1.88 6.15
N PRO A 13 -4.86 -0.74 6.86
CA PRO A 13 -6.15 -0.33 7.39
C PRO A 13 -7.19 -0.15 6.30
N THR A 14 -8.45 -0.45 6.62
CA THR A 14 -9.57 -0.14 5.74
C THR A 14 -9.58 1.36 5.43
N PRO A 15 -9.64 1.77 4.15
CA PRO A 15 -9.74 3.18 3.82
C PRO A 15 -11.05 3.78 4.33
N PRO A 16 -11.03 5.00 4.90
CA PRO A 16 -12.24 5.67 5.31
C PRO A 16 -13.03 6.12 4.06
N LYS A 17 -14.36 6.20 4.18
CA LYS A 17 -15.28 6.36 3.04
C LYS A 17 -14.98 7.60 2.19
N GLU A 18 -14.54 8.68 2.81
CA GLU A 18 -14.24 9.95 2.15
C GLU A 18 -13.11 9.78 1.11
N LYS A 19 -12.22 8.81 1.30
CA LYS A 19 -11.16 8.54 0.32
C LYS A 19 -11.67 7.90 -0.96
N PHE A 20 -12.85 7.27 -0.96
CA PHE A 20 -13.46 6.67 -2.14
C PHE A 20 -14.26 7.67 -2.97
N GLU A 21 -14.53 8.89 -2.49
CA GLU A 21 -15.30 9.91 -3.23
C GLU A 21 -14.78 10.18 -4.66
N PRO A 22 -13.47 10.28 -4.93
CA PRO A 22 -12.98 10.45 -6.30
C PRO A 22 -13.31 9.25 -7.19
N LEU A 23 -13.27 8.03 -6.62
CA LEU A 23 -13.57 6.80 -7.36
C LEU A 23 -15.07 6.67 -7.63
N HIS A 24 -15.93 6.96 -6.64
CA HIS A 24 -17.38 7.02 -6.84
C HIS A 24 -17.76 8.02 -7.94
N ARG A 25 -17.14 9.21 -7.97
CA ARG A 25 -17.39 10.19 -9.04
C ARG A 25 -16.98 9.66 -10.40
N ALA A 26 -15.82 9.01 -10.50
CA ALA A 26 -15.34 8.42 -11.76
C ALA A 26 -16.26 7.32 -12.27
N PHE A 27 -16.73 6.41 -11.39
CA PHE A 27 -17.69 5.37 -11.72
C PHE A 27 -19.03 5.96 -12.17
N LYS A 28 -19.57 6.93 -11.43
CA LYS A 28 -20.83 7.60 -11.78
C LYS A 28 -20.78 8.30 -13.14
N CYS A 29 -19.67 8.98 -13.45
CA CYS A 29 -19.47 9.61 -14.77
C CYS A 29 -19.43 8.60 -15.92
N ALA A 30 -19.03 7.36 -15.66
CA ALA A 30 -19.03 6.27 -16.63
C ALA A 30 -20.35 5.49 -16.67
N GLY A 31 -21.35 5.88 -15.87
CA GLY A 31 -22.62 5.15 -15.74
C GLY A 31 -22.50 3.80 -15.02
N LEU A 32 -21.48 3.65 -14.16
CA LEU A 32 -21.19 2.44 -13.39
C LEU A 32 -21.42 2.68 -11.89
N GLU A 33 -21.67 1.59 -11.16
CA GLU A 33 -21.78 1.61 -9.69
C GLU A 33 -20.55 0.97 -9.04
N LEU A 34 -20.13 1.56 -7.92
CA LEU A 34 -19.00 1.10 -7.11
C LEU A 34 -19.54 0.57 -5.78
N ASP A 35 -19.19 -0.66 -5.43
CA ASP A 35 -19.43 -1.25 -4.12
C ASP A 35 -18.11 -1.28 -3.33
N ASP A 36 -17.99 -0.43 -2.31
CA ASP A 36 -16.83 -0.36 -1.41
C ASP A 36 -17.09 -1.00 -0.03
N THR A 37 -18.19 -1.76 0.12
CA THR A 37 -18.59 -2.39 1.39
C THR A 37 -17.57 -3.39 1.94
N SER A 38 -16.81 -4.04 1.04
CA SER A 38 -15.73 -4.95 1.40
C SER A 38 -14.60 -4.89 0.36
N SER A 39 -13.41 -5.39 0.72
CA SER A 39 -12.30 -5.50 -0.25
C SER A 39 -12.63 -6.42 -1.43
N LYS A 40 -13.49 -7.43 -1.23
CA LYS A 40 -13.97 -8.33 -2.28
C LYS A 40 -14.95 -7.62 -3.21
N ALA A 41 -15.98 -6.96 -2.65
CA ALA A 41 -16.97 -6.24 -3.45
C ALA A 41 -16.31 -5.13 -4.29
N LEU A 42 -15.34 -4.42 -3.70
CA LEU A 42 -14.55 -3.41 -4.42
C LEU A 42 -13.78 -4.02 -5.60
N ALA A 43 -13.17 -5.19 -5.41
CA ALA A 43 -12.47 -5.89 -6.47
C ALA A 43 -13.43 -6.29 -7.60
N GLU A 44 -14.61 -6.83 -7.26
CA GLU A 44 -15.64 -7.23 -8.22
C GLU A 44 -16.18 -6.02 -9.00
N SER A 45 -16.47 -4.89 -8.34
CA SER A 45 -16.86 -3.64 -9.03
C SER A 45 -15.75 -3.16 -9.97
N LEU A 46 -14.49 -3.25 -9.56
CA LEU A 46 -13.35 -2.88 -10.41
C LEU A 46 -13.15 -3.86 -11.57
N ASP A 47 -13.41 -5.15 -11.41
CA ASP A 47 -13.32 -6.15 -12.49
C ASP A 47 -14.40 -5.90 -13.56
N ASN A 48 -15.60 -5.51 -13.13
CA ASN A 48 -16.72 -5.17 -14.00
C ASN A 48 -16.65 -3.76 -14.59
N ALA A 49 -15.71 -2.91 -14.16
CA ALA A 49 -15.56 -1.54 -14.65
C ALA A 49 -14.98 -1.51 -16.08
N GLN A 50 -15.83 -1.77 -17.07
CA GLN A 50 -15.48 -1.78 -18.48
C GLN A 50 -16.28 -0.73 -19.24
N LEU A 51 -15.63 -0.08 -20.20
CA LEU A 51 -16.26 0.90 -21.09
C LEU A 51 -16.01 0.45 -22.54
N PRO A 52 -17.06 0.15 -23.33
CA PRO A 52 -16.90 -0.23 -24.73
C PRO A 52 -16.08 0.81 -25.51
N GLY A 53 -15.12 0.34 -26.32
CA GLY A 53 -14.22 1.21 -27.07
C GLY A 53 -13.05 1.80 -26.27
N ASN A 54 -12.92 1.49 -24.98
CA ASN A 54 -11.81 1.98 -24.15
C ASN A 54 -11.23 0.88 -23.24
N ALA A 55 -10.33 0.07 -23.80
CA ALA A 55 -9.67 -1.03 -23.08
C ALA A 55 -8.82 -0.57 -21.88
N TYR A 56 -8.35 0.69 -21.87
CA TYR A 56 -7.55 1.23 -20.77
C TYR A 56 -8.40 1.70 -19.58
N PHE A 57 -9.71 1.89 -19.77
CA PHE A 57 -10.61 2.43 -18.74
C PHE A 57 -10.54 1.64 -17.42
N ASN A 58 -10.56 0.31 -17.51
CA ASN A 58 -10.45 -0.55 -16.33
C ASN A 58 -9.15 -0.29 -15.56
N ARG A 59 -8.03 -0.20 -16.29
CA ARG A 59 -6.72 0.10 -15.70
C ARG A 59 -6.69 1.48 -15.06
N LEU A 60 -7.29 2.48 -15.70
CA LEU A 60 -7.44 3.82 -15.14
C LEU A 60 -8.22 3.80 -13.81
N MET A 61 -9.35 3.10 -13.76
CA MET A 61 -10.14 2.95 -12.52
C MET A 61 -9.34 2.29 -11.41
N ARG A 62 -8.55 1.25 -11.72
CA ARG A 62 -7.65 0.63 -10.74
C ARG A 62 -6.56 1.58 -10.25
N ILE A 63 -5.98 2.39 -11.13
CA ILE A 63 -4.99 3.41 -10.73
C ILE A 63 -5.63 4.42 -9.76
N VAL A 64 -6.83 4.91 -10.07
CA VAL A 64 -7.58 5.81 -9.17
C VAL A 64 -7.87 5.13 -7.84
N ALA A 65 -8.36 3.87 -7.86
CA ALA A 65 -8.63 3.10 -6.65
C ALA A 65 -7.39 2.93 -5.76
N THR A 66 -6.21 2.68 -6.34
CA THR A 66 -4.97 2.59 -5.55
C THR A 66 -4.61 3.89 -4.83
N ARG A 67 -5.03 5.05 -5.36
CA ARG A 67 -4.82 6.37 -4.72
C ARG A 67 -5.81 6.61 -3.57
N CYS A 68 -6.95 5.94 -3.57
CA CYS A 68 -7.94 5.97 -2.47
C CYS A 68 -7.49 5.13 -1.26
N MET A 69 -6.57 4.18 -1.46
CA MET A 69 -6.12 3.28 -0.40
C MET A 69 -5.36 4.01 0.71
N THR A 70 -5.37 3.44 1.92
CA THR A 70 -4.48 3.89 2.99
C THR A 70 -3.07 3.32 2.76
N GLN A 71 -2.10 3.85 3.49
CA GLN A 71 -0.77 3.28 3.44
C GLN A 71 -0.71 2.05 4.35
N ALA A 72 -0.18 0.94 3.83
CA ALA A 72 0.18 -0.20 4.67
C ALA A 72 1.37 0.16 5.59
N VAL A 73 1.28 -0.21 6.86
CA VAL A 73 2.24 0.16 7.90
C VAL A 73 2.69 -1.06 8.69
N TYR A 74 3.98 -1.07 9.04
CA TYR A 74 4.52 -1.98 10.04
C TYR A 74 4.09 -1.54 11.44
N PHE A 75 3.88 -2.50 12.33
CA PHE A 75 3.50 -2.24 13.71
C PHE A 75 3.91 -3.42 14.60
N SER A 76 4.05 -3.17 15.91
CA SER A 76 4.19 -4.26 16.89
C SER A 76 2.81 -4.82 17.23
N SER A 77 2.68 -6.14 17.36
CA SER A 77 1.41 -6.78 17.74
C SER A 77 0.86 -6.31 19.08
N GLY A 78 1.69 -5.74 19.95
CA GLY A 78 1.26 -5.15 21.23
C GLY A 78 0.69 -3.73 21.12
N ASP A 79 0.82 -3.06 19.98
CA ASP A 79 0.42 -1.65 19.81
C ASP A 79 -1.01 -1.47 19.30
N VAL A 80 -1.58 -2.53 18.74
CA VAL A 80 -2.84 -2.49 18.00
C VAL A 80 -3.73 -3.64 18.48
N ALA A 81 -5.05 -3.46 18.50
CA ALA A 81 -5.97 -4.55 18.81
C ALA A 81 -5.94 -5.63 17.71
N LYS A 82 -6.18 -6.90 18.05
CA LYS A 82 -6.12 -7.99 17.05
C LYS A 82 -7.08 -7.81 15.88
N ASN A 83 -8.25 -7.23 16.13
CA ASN A 83 -9.25 -6.95 15.08
C ASN A 83 -8.73 -5.97 14.03
N ASP A 84 -7.72 -5.18 14.38
CA ASP A 84 -7.10 -4.17 13.54
C ASP A 84 -5.86 -4.69 12.80
N PHE A 85 -5.52 -5.98 12.90
CA PHE A 85 -4.35 -6.56 12.20
C PHE A 85 -4.58 -6.77 10.70
N LEU A 86 -5.83 -6.65 10.26
CA LEU A 86 -6.27 -6.88 8.91
C LEU A 86 -5.39 -6.15 7.87
N HIS A 87 -5.05 -6.87 6.81
CA HIS A 87 -4.47 -6.33 5.62
C HIS A 87 -5.52 -6.22 4.51
N TYR A 88 -6.23 -5.09 4.46
CA TYR A 88 -7.38 -4.85 3.57
C TYR A 88 -7.10 -5.27 2.11
N GLY A 89 -6.02 -4.73 1.53
CA GLY A 89 -5.66 -5.00 0.13
C GLY A 89 -5.16 -6.41 -0.19
N LEU A 90 -4.94 -7.26 0.83
CA LEU A 90 -4.61 -8.68 0.63
C LEU A 90 -5.72 -9.61 1.13
N ALA A 91 -6.82 -9.05 1.66
CA ALA A 91 -7.88 -9.79 2.35
C ALA A 91 -7.34 -10.80 3.40
N ALA A 92 -6.23 -10.46 4.07
CA ALA A 92 -5.55 -11.34 5.01
C ALA A 92 -5.73 -10.84 6.46
N PRO A 93 -6.18 -11.70 7.41
CA PRO A 93 -6.44 -11.28 8.80
C PRO A 93 -5.16 -10.89 9.56
N ILE A 94 -4.01 -11.44 9.17
CA ILE A 94 -2.70 -11.12 9.73
C ILE A 94 -1.64 -11.26 8.65
N TYR A 95 -0.67 -10.35 8.62
CA TYR A 95 0.38 -10.34 7.60
C TYR A 95 1.69 -9.78 8.15
N THR A 96 2.81 -10.21 7.56
CA THR A 96 4.13 -9.62 7.77
C THR A 96 5.02 -9.84 6.54
N HIS A 97 6.14 -9.12 6.48
CA HIS A 97 7.17 -9.36 5.46
C HIS A 97 8.29 -10.24 6.02
N PHE A 98 8.66 -11.26 5.24
CA PHE A 98 9.71 -12.23 5.61
C PHE A 98 10.68 -12.54 4.46
N THR A 99 10.24 -12.39 3.21
CA THR A 99 10.91 -12.97 2.04
C THR A 99 12.12 -12.19 1.50
N SER A 100 12.51 -11.06 2.09
CA SER A 100 13.58 -10.21 1.52
C SER A 100 14.44 -9.50 2.58
N PRO A 101 15.12 -10.23 3.48
CA PRO A 101 15.95 -9.64 4.56
C PRO A 101 17.11 -8.78 4.05
N ILE A 102 17.64 -9.04 2.85
CA ILE A 102 18.74 -8.25 2.27
C ILE A 102 18.34 -6.79 2.03
N ARG A 103 17.08 -6.53 1.65
CA ARG A 103 16.60 -5.20 1.21
C ARG A 103 15.54 -4.58 2.12
N ARG A 104 15.12 -5.28 3.18
CA ARG A 104 14.11 -4.82 4.13
C ARG A 104 14.48 -5.23 5.54
N TYR A 105 14.68 -4.24 6.41
CA TYR A 105 15.02 -4.50 7.81
C TYR A 105 13.87 -5.14 8.59
N ALA A 106 12.61 -4.91 8.19
CA ALA A 106 11.46 -5.60 8.79
C ALA A 106 11.60 -7.13 8.70
N ASP A 107 11.98 -7.62 7.52
CA ASP A 107 12.21 -9.05 7.30
C ASP A 107 13.33 -9.57 8.20
N VAL A 108 14.43 -8.83 8.40
CA VAL A 108 15.51 -9.22 9.34
C VAL A 108 14.97 -9.43 10.77
N ILE A 109 14.09 -8.54 11.24
CA ILE A 109 13.45 -8.68 12.56
C ILE A 109 12.55 -9.93 12.60
N VAL A 110 11.74 -10.15 11.57
CA VAL A 110 10.86 -11.33 11.49
C VAL A 110 11.68 -12.62 11.43
N HIS A 111 12.80 -12.63 10.69
CA HIS A 111 13.75 -13.75 10.65
C HIS A 111 14.31 -14.06 12.04
N ARG A 112 14.72 -13.05 12.81
CA ARG A 112 15.20 -13.23 14.20
C ARG A 112 14.11 -13.74 15.14
N LEU A 113 12.89 -13.22 15.02
CA LEU A 113 11.73 -13.69 15.79
C LEU A 113 11.41 -15.15 15.47
N LEU A 114 11.45 -15.53 14.19
CA LEU A 114 11.19 -16.91 13.76
C LEU A 114 12.29 -17.86 14.21
N ALA A 115 13.57 -17.47 14.08
CA ALA A 115 14.70 -18.28 14.56
C ALA A 115 14.62 -18.54 16.06
N ALA A 116 14.20 -17.55 16.86
CA ALA A 116 13.98 -17.72 18.29
C ALA A 116 12.76 -18.58 18.61
N LEU A 117 11.70 -18.48 17.82
CA LEU A 117 10.52 -19.34 17.96
C LEU A 117 10.84 -20.82 17.68
N LEU A 118 11.74 -21.07 16.74
CA LEU A 118 12.23 -22.41 16.38
C LEU A 118 13.41 -22.87 17.24
N GLU A 119 13.78 -22.13 18.28
CA GLU A 119 14.89 -22.43 19.19
C GLU A 119 16.27 -22.56 18.50
N ILE A 120 16.41 -22.02 17.29
CA ILE A 120 17.67 -22.03 16.52
C ILE A 120 18.67 -21.02 17.11
N SER A 121 18.18 -19.90 17.64
CA SER A 121 19.02 -18.85 18.23
C SER A 121 18.22 -18.02 19.24
N PRO A 122 18.82 -17.55 20.34
CA PRO A 122 18.11 -16.76 21.34
C PRO A 122 17.64 -15.41 20.77
N LEU A 123 16.45 -14.96 21.18
CA LEU A 123 15.94 -13.66 20.79
C LEU A 123 16.76 -12.55 21.46
N PRO A 124 17.32 -11.57 20.72
CA PRO A 124 17.98 -10.42 21.31
C PRO A 124 17.07 -9.68 22.29
N LYS A 125 17.59 -9.30 23.46
CA LYS A 125 16.85 -8.60 24.52
C LYS A 125 16.11 -7.35 24.02
N THR A 126 16.71 -6.63 23.07
CA THR A 126 16.10 -5.44 22.46
C THR A 126 14.79 -5.74 21.71
N LEU A 127 14.62 -6.93 21.14
CA LEU A 127 13.40 -7.34 20.44
C LEU A 127 12.33 -7.89 21.39
N GLN A 128 12.64 -8.04 22.67
CA GLN A 128 11.66 -8.36 23.72
C GLN A 128 11.00 -7.10 24.28
N ASP A 129 11.60 -5.92 24.04
CA ASP A 129 11.06 -4.63 24.44
C ASP A 129 10.02 -4.13 23.41
N LYS A 130 8.78 -3.99 23.89
CA LYS A 130 7.66 -3.48 23.10
C LYS A 130 7.93 -2.05 22.60
N GLU A 131 8.38 -1.16 23.47
CA GLU A 131 8.56 0.26 23.14
C GLU A 131 9.68 0.43 22.09
N TYR A 132 10.74 -0.36 22.22
CA TYR A 132 11.78 -0.45 21.20
C TYR A 132 11.21 -0.84 19.83
N LEU A 133 10.37 -1.88 19.77
CA LEU A 133 9.75 -2.34 18.52
C LEU A 133 8.76 -1.32 17.94
N THR A 134 7.99 -0.63 18.78
CA THR A 134 7.12 0.47 18.35
C THR A 134 7.94 1.56 17.66
N ARG A 135 8.99 2.06 18.32
CA ARG A 135 9.89 3.07 17.75
C ARG A 135 10.55 2.58 16.47
N LEU A 136 11.03 1.33 16.45
CA LEU A 136 11.67 0.74 15.28
C LEU A 136 10.69 0.64 14.10
N SER A 137 9.46 0.19 14.34
CA SER A 137 8.43 0.10 13.30
C SER A 137 8.12 1.46 12.66
N ASN A 138 8.07 2.53 13.47
CA ASN A 138 7.90 3.90 12.99
C ASN A 138 9.06 4.34 12.09
N VAL A 139 10.31 4.05 12.48
CA VAL A 139 11.49 4.32 11.65
C VAL A 139 11.42 3.56 10.33
N ILE A 140 11.08 2.26 10.35
CA ILE A 140 10.95 1.45 9.14
C ILE A 140 9.84 2.01 8.23
N ASN A 141 8.70 2.44 8.80
CA ASN A 141 7.60 3.04 8.05
C ASN A 141 8.03 4.33 7.34
N ILE A 142 8.74 5.23 8.02
CA ILE A 142 9.26 6.47 7.45
C ILE A 142 10.25 6.15 6.33
N ARG A 143 11.21 5.26 6.58
CA ARG A 143 12.23 4.88 5.58
C ARG A 143 11.59 4.21 4.35
N HIS A 144 10.60 3.35 4.55
CA HIS A 144 9.85 2.74 3.46
C HIS A 144 9.12 3.78 2.60
N ARG A 145 8.44 4.74 3.23
CA ARG A 145 7.75 5.84 2.54
C ARG A 145 8.75 6.69 1.73
N ASN A 146 9.85 7.08 2.35
CA ASN A 146 10.87 7.92 1.72
C ASN A 146 11.53 7.20 0.54
N ALA A 147 11.82 5.90 0.67
CA ALA A 147 12.36 5.10 -0.43
C ALA A 147 11.40 5.03 -1.63
N GLN A 148 10.09 4.88 -1.38
CA GLN A 148 9.09 4.90 -2.45
C GLN A 148 8.98 6.27 -3.13
N PHE A 149 9.04 7.37 -2.37
CA PHE A 149 9.03 8.71 -2.94
C PHE A 149 10.29 8.99 -3.77
N ALA A 150 11.47 8.63 -3.25
CA ALA A 150 12.73 8.77 -3.98
C ALA A 150 12.71 7.96 -5.30
N GLY A 151 12.21 6.72 -5.26
CA GLY A 151 12.08 5.89 -6.46
C GLY A 151 11.15 6.50 -7.51
N ARG A 152 9.99 7.04 -7.09
CA ARG A 152 9.07 7.73 -8.01
C ARG A 152 9.67 9.01 -8.59
N ALA A 153 10.26 9.86 -7.75
CA ALA A 153 10.89 11.11 -8.18
C ALA A 153 12.06 10.84 -9.14
N SER A 154 12.84 9.78 -8.90
CA SER A 154 13.89 9.35 -9.82
C SER A 154 13.32 8.92 -11.17
N ALA A 155 12.28 8.10 -11.19
CA ALA A 155 11.64 7.66 -12.43
C ALA A 155 11.05 8.84 -13.22
N GLU A 156 10.40 9.78 -12.53
CA GLU A 156 9.87 11.02 -13.12
C GLU A 156 10.98 11.87 -13.74
N LEU A 157 12.04 12.17 -12.99
CA LEU A 157 13.17 12.95 -13.48
C LEU A 157 13.80 12.32 -14.73
N HIS A 158 14.07 11.01 -14.73
CA HIS A 158 14.69 10.34 -15.86
C HIS A 158 13.73 10.25 -17.07
N THR A 159 12.42 10.19 -16.82
CA THR A 159 11.41 10.28 -17.89
C THR A 159 11.47 11.67 -18.56
N LEU A 160 11.54 12.74 -17.78
CA LEU A 160 11.67 14.11 -18.31
C LEU A 160 12.99 14.31 -19.08
N VAL A 161 14.10 13.79 -18.56
CA VAL A 161 15.40 13.82 -19.26
C VAL A 161 15.32 13.07 -20.59
N PHE A 162 14.69 11.89 -20.61
CA PHE A 162 14.53 11.08 -21.82
C PHE A 162 13.71 11.79 -22.91
N PHE A 163 12.66 12.52 -22.53
CA PHE A 163 11.79 13.24 -23.46
C PHE A 163 12.25 14.68 -23.77
N ARG A 164 13.27 15.21 -23.09
CA ARG A 164 13.71 16.61 -23.21
C ARG A 164 13.92 17.08 -24.65
N GLU A 165 14.46 16.20 -25.50
CA GLU A 165 14.78 16.51 -26.91
C GLU A 165 13.88 15.75 -27.89
N LYS A 166 12.82 15.09 -27.41
CA LYS A 166 11.93 14.26 -28.23
C LYS A 166 10.54 14.87 -28.27
N LYS A 167 9.99 14.99 -29.49
CA LYS A 167 8.58 15.29 -29.69
C LYS A 167 7.87 13.98 -29.96
N VAL A 168 6.90 13.63 -29.11
CA VAL A 168 6.16 12.37 -29.21
C VAL A 168 4.68 12.68 -29.03
N ASP A 169 3.88 12.32 -30.01
CA ASP A 169 2.42 12.34 -29.90
C ASP A 169 1.99 11.04 -29.21
N ALA A 170 1.35 11.16 -28.05
CA ALA A 170 0.94 10.03 -27.24
C ALA A 170 -0.48 10.21 -26.70
N SER A 171 -1.23 9.10 -26.61
CA SER A 171 -2.52 9.09 -25.94
C SER A 171 -2.34 9.23 -24.43
N ALA A 172 -3.16 10.08 -23.80
CA ALA A 172 -3.14 10.31 -22.37
C ALA A 172 -4.57 10.40 -21.80
N TYR A 173 -4.71 10.21 -20.48
CA TYR A 173 -5.99 10.26 -19.79
C TYR A 173 -5.98 11.37 -18.75
N VAL A 174 -6.97 12.26 -18.78
CA VAL A 174 -7.11 13.30 -17.76
C VAL A 174 -7.50 12.65 -16.43
N THR A 175 -6.65 12.77 -15.42
CA THR A 175 -6.88 12.21 -14.08
C THR A 175 -7.38 13.25 -13.08
N LYS A 176 -7.20 14.54 -13.35
CA LYS A 176 -7.70 15.63 -12.51
C LYS A 176 -7.93 16.90 -13.33
N VAL A 177 -9.00 17.61 -12.99
CA VAL A 177 -9.36 18.91 -13.58
C VAL A 177 -9.36 19.97 -12.48
N ARG A 178 -8.73 21.11 -12.76
CA ARG A 178 -8.79 22.34 -11.96
C ARG A 178 -9.23 23.49 -12.86
N ALA A 179 -9.69 24.60 -12.27
CA ALA A 179 -10.12 25.78 -13.00
C ALA A 179 -9.07 26.31 -14.01
N ASN A 180 -7.78 26.09 -13.75
CA ASN A 180 -6.67 26.58 -14.55
C ASN A 180 -5.71 25.50 -15.06
N ALA A 181 -6.02 24.21 -14.89
CA ALA A 181 -5.10 23.14 -15.26
C ALA A 181 -5.78 21.77 -15.46
N LEU A 182 -5.27 21.00 -16.41
CA LEU A 182 -5.55 19.58 -16.59
C LEU A 182 -4.32 18.77 -16.16
N PHE A 183 -4.55 17.67 -15.45
CA PHE A 183 -3.51 16.72 -15.06
C PHE A 183 -3.72 15.44 -15.85
N VAL A 184 -2.70 15.04 -16.60
CA VAL A 184 -2.65 13.81 -17.41
C VAL A 184 -1.71 12.79 -16.80
#